data_AF-A0A9J7MEM8-F1
#
_entry.id   AF-A0A9J7MEM8-F1
#
_cell.length_a   1.000
_cell.length_b   1.000
_cell.length_c   1.000
_cell.angle_alpha   90.00
_cell.angle_beta   90.00
_cell.angle_gamma   90.00
#
_symmetry.space_group_name_H-M   'P 1'
#
loop_
_entity.id
_entity.type
_entity.pdbx_description
1 polymer ?
#
loop_
_entity_poly.entity_id
_entity_poly.type
_entity_poly.pdbx_seq_one_letter_code
_entity_poly.pdbx_strand_id
1 'polypeptide(L)'
;MLRVAPAMWNRIGFKVRNNHVSTSFDTEVNLVETHVDWGSQAKLHPARIRGRKWLPGSASPNFPEFLKPPKDGYPYVFTPQEDTTASPEEYAVAVRKVVHEVLEKSNNGAVLFRGLPLQTAEDFSLVVNSLGLKLMRYEGGGAVRTEIAKSVYTASDDPSEFCIEPHNELVDAYTSRTPEKIIFFCLDPPSPGAGGETVIADVREILSRLDKDVVDKFEKLGVMYWKHLPSYTPGSYHSWQKSFQTEDRAAVEKYMVANNTNWRWEGDSLSWWTIRNPMYKYRGEKLWLCIAHGHHVSYLKAHPLWFDKDIPDHHFPFHTYYGDGTDIEAEVLQHIRDVHWQVSMGFQLQKGDFLVLNNMYCQHARLGFTGKRKLAVALAKQDLVDYQVN
;
A
#
# COMPACT_ATOMS: atom_id res chain seq x y z
N MET A 1 14.12 -65.27 71.24
CA MET A 1 14.52 -66.35 70.31
C MET A 1 14.68 -65.74 68.92
N LEU A 2 15.85 -65.96 68.30
CA LEU A 2 16.13 -66.24 66.86
C LEU A 2 15.06 -65.77 65.85
N ARG A 3 15.32 -65.19 64.67
CA ARG A 3 16.48 -65.15 63.76
C ARG A 3 16.02 -64.43 62.46
N VAL A 4 16.99 -63.91 61.69
CA VAL A 4 17.13 -64.06 60.20
C VAL A 4 16.22 -63.26 59.25
N ALA A 5 16.88 -62.47 58.37
CA ALA A 5 16.40 -61.93 57.08
C ALA A 5 16.36 -63.03 55.99
N PRO A 6 15.63 -62.88 54.85
CA PRO A 6 16.34 -62.55 53.60
C PRO A 6 15.53 -61.92 52.42
N ALA A 7 16.30 -61.34 51.47
CA ALA A 7 16.23 -61.40 49.99
C ALA A 7 14.95 -60.95 49.22
N MET A 8 15.01 -59.87 48.44
CA MET A 8 15.37 -59.77 46.99
C MET A 8 14.36 -60.37 46.00
N TRP A 9 13.75 -59.50 45.17
CA TRP A 9 13.46 -59.76 43.74
C TRP A 9 13.63 -58.47 42.91
N ASN A 10 14.30 -58.63 41.76
CA ASN A 10 14.74 -57.63 40.79
C ASN A 10 13.62 -56.94 39.99
N ARG A 11 13.86 -55.71 39.52
CA ARG A 11 13.55 -55.29 38.14
C ARG A 11 14.48 -54.17 37.65
N ILE A 12 14.96 -54.38 36.42
CA ILE A 12 15.99 -53.65 35.67
C ILE A 12 15.42 -52.34 35.12
N GLY A 13 16.24 -51.27 35.10
CA GLY A 13 15.94 -50.04 34.38
C GLY A 13 17.20 -49.21 34.16
N PHE A 14 17.85 -49.40 33.00
CA PHE A 14 18.90 -48.52 32.50
C PHE A 14 18.32 -47.15 32.16
N LYS A 15 18.94 -46.06 32.63
CA LYS A 15 18.84 -44.75 31.98
C LYS A 15 20.23 -44.14 31.84
N VAL A 16 20.69 -44.17 30.60
CA VAL A 16 21.87 -43.49 30.05
C VAL A 16 21.68 -41.97 30.22
N ARG A 17 22.67 -41.31 30.83
CA ARG A 17 22.80 -39.84 30.80
C ARG A 17 23.25 -39.44 29.40
N ASN A 18 22.36 -38.82 28.63
CA ASN A 18 22.76 -38.04 27.46
C ASN A 18 22.83 -36.58 27.86
N ASN A 19 24.04 -36.02 27.75
CA ASN A 19 24.29 -34.59 27.76
C ASN A 19 23.54 -33.95 26.58
N HIS A 20 22.52 -33.14 26.86
CA HIS A 20 22.06 -32.14 25.91
C HIS A 20 22.94 -30.90 26.09
N VAL A 21 23.93 -30.77 25.21
CA VAL A 21 24.54 -29.47 24.92
C VAL A 21 23.45 -28.66 24.23
N SER A 22 22.96 -27.61 24.89
CA SER A 22 22.14 -26.60 24.21
C SER A 22 23.07 -25.76 23.34
N THR A 23 23.16 -26.09 22.05
CA THR A 23 23.65 -25.14 21.06
C THR A 23 22.54 -24.13 20.82
N SER A 24 22.50 -23.06 21.62
CA SER A 24 21.86 -21.82 21.18
C SER A 24 22.77 -21.24 20.10
N PHE A 25 22.45 -21.51 18.84
CA PHE A 25 22.88 -20.60 17.80
C PHE A 25 22.08 -19.32 18.05
N ASP A 26 22.75 -18.25 18.47
CA ASP A 26 22.16 -16.91 18.42
C ASP A 26 21.95 -16.58 16.94
N THR A 27 20.80 -17.01 16.39
CA THR A 27 20.33 -16.74 15.02
C THR A 27 19.72 -15.34 14.95
N GLU A 28 20.32 -14.35 15.60
CA GLU A 28 19.81 -12.99 15.50
C GLU A 28 20.13 -12.44 14.10
N VAL A 29 19.10 -12.32 13.27
CA VAL A 29 19.21 -11.73 11.95
C VAL A 29 19.63 -10.28 12.09
N ASN A 30 20.83 -9.96 11.61
CA ASN A 30 21.36 -8.60 11.58
C ASN A 30 21.10 -7.96 10.22
N LEU A 31 20.29 -6.90 10.22
CA LEU A 31 20.03 -6.05 9.06
C LEU A 31 20.84 -4.76 9.19
N VAL A 32 21.64 -4.47 8.18
CA VAL A 32 22.47 -3.27 8.12
C VAL A 32 21.91 -2.31 7.09
N GLU A 33 21.96 -1.02 7.40
CA GLU A 33 21.61 0.02 6.44
C GLU A 33 22.67 0.05 5.33
N THR A 34 22.21 0.00 4.09
CA THR A 34 23.04 -0.14 2.90
C THR A 34 22.75 0.99 1.93
N HIS A 35 23.80 1.66 1.47
CA HIS A 35 23.68 2.72 0.48
C HIS A 35 23.30 2.14 -0.89
N VAL A 36 22.41 2.84 -1.61
CA VAL A 36 22.05 2.50 -2.99
C VAL A 36 22.23 3.74 -3.87
N ASP A 37 23.05 3.59 -4.92
CA ASP A 37 23.22 4.63 -5.95
C ASP A 37 22.02 4.65 -6.91
N TRP A 38 20.93 5.28 -6.45
CA TRP A 38 19.72 5.49 -7.22
C TRP A 38 19.94 6.34 -8.47
N GLY A 39 20.86 7.30 -8.41
CA GLY A 39 21.16 8.22 -9.50
C GLY A 39 21.74 7.49 -10.71
N SER A 40 22.67 6.56 -10.49
CA SER A 40 23.23 5.73 -11.56
C SER A 40 22.19 4.76 -12.13
N GLN A 41 21.32 4.17 -11.30
CA GLN A 41 20.24 3.29 -11.77
C GLN A 41 19.25 4.05 -12.68
N ALA A 42 18.85 5.26 -12.29
CA ALA A 42 17.92 6.07 -13.09
C ALA A 42 18.51 6.55 -14.43
N LYS A 43 19.84 6.69 -14.53
CA LYS A 43 20.52 7.04 -15.79
C LYS A 43 20.50 5.89 -16.80
N LEU A 44 20.53 4.64 -16.34
CA LEU A 44 20.50 3.46 -17.21
C LEU A 44 19.15 3.33 -17.93
N HIS A 45 18.06 3.60 -17.20
CA HIS A 45 16.69 3.50 -17.72
C HIS A 45 15.85 4.69 -17.25
N PRO A 46 15.98 5.87 -17.88
CA PRO A 46 15.26 7.06 -17.47
C PRO A 46 13.75 6.93 -17.75
N ALA A 47 12.93 7.12 -16.72
CA ALA A 47 11.49 7.02 -16.83
C ALA A 47 10.86 8.38 -17.21
N ARG A 48 10.62 8.60 -18.51
CA ARG A 48 9.93 9.81 -18.99
C ARG A 48 8.48 9.83 -18.49
N ILE A 49 8.05 10.94 -17.88
CA ILE A 49 6.67 11.12 -17.40
C ILE A 49 5.92 12.25 -18.09
N ARG A 50 6.60 13.31 -18.57
CA ARG A 50 5.94 14.35 -19.39
C ARG A 50 5.52 13.81 -20.75
N GLY A 51 4.25 14.03 -21.08
CA GLY A 51 3.60 13.54 -22.30
C GLY A 51 3.48 12.01 -22.34
N ARG A 52 3.63 11.32 -21.20
CA ARG A 52 3.52 9.86 -21.16
C ARG A 52 2.09 9.46 -21.43
N LYS A 53 1.90 8.62 -22.45
CA LYS A 53 0.60 8.01 -22.76
C LYS A 53 0.08 7.27 -21.52
N TRP A 54 -1.22 7.37 -21.26
CA TRP A 54 -1.89 6.68 -20.15
C TRP A 54 -1.39 7.12 -18.76
N LEU A 55 -0.85 8.33 -18.67
CA LEU A 55 -0.61 9.04 -17.42
C LEU A 55 -1.48 10.31 -17.38
N PRO A 56 -2.51 10.38 -16.51
CA PRO A 56 -3.40 11.53 -16.43
C PRO A 56 -2.65 12.85 -16.22
N GLY A 57 -3.04 13.90 -16.95
CA GLY A 57 -2.45 15.24 -16.82
C GLY A 57 -1.01 15.40 -17.34
N SER A 58 -0.38 14.34 -17.87
CA SER A 58 1.05 14.35 -18.22
C SER A 58 1.45 15.33 -19.33
N ALA A 59 0.48 15.83 -20.11
CA ALA A 59 0.71 16.83 -21.14
C ALA A 59 1.02 18.23 -20.56
N SER A 60 0.80 18.46 -19.26
CA SER A 60 1.11 19.74 -18.62
C SER A 60 2.60 20.09 -18.75
N PRO A 61 2.93 21.36 -19.06
CA PRO A 61 4.31 21.81 -19.10
C PRO A 61 5.00 21.82 -17.73
N ASN A 62 4.24 21.66 -16.64
CA ASN A 62 4.77 21.61 -15.27
C ASN A 62 5.10 20.19 -14.79
N PHE A 63 4.68 19.15 -15.52
CA PHE A 63 5.13 17.78 -15.23
C PHE A 63 6.65 17.69 -15.40
N PRO A 64 7.40 17.03 -14.50
CA PRO A 64 8.81 16.79 -14.73
C PRO A 64 9.03 16.02 -16.04
N GLU A 65 10.11 16.31 -16.77
CA GLU A 65 10.41 15.56 -18.00
C GLU A 65 10.60 14.06 -17.70
N PHE A 66 11.35 13.76 -16.63
CA PHE A 66 11.62 12.42 -16.14
C PHE A 66 11.26 12.31 -14.66
N LEU A 67 10.86 11.11 -14.24
CA LEU A 67 10.69 10.78 -12.83
C LEU A 67 12.04 10.88 -12.10
N LYS A 68 12.05 11.53 -10.93
CA LYS A 68 13.27 11.70 -10.15
C LYS A 68 13.70 10.36 -9.54
N PRO A 69 15.01 10.07 -9.47
CA PRO A 69 15.48 9.00 -8.60
C PRO A 69 15.16 9.34 -7.14
N PRO A 70 15.10 8.33 -6.25
CA PRO A 70 15.08 8.57 -4.83
C PRO A 70 16.26 9.43 -4.35
N LYS A 71 16.03 10.20 -3.28
CA LYS A 71 17.06 11.05 -2.64
C LYS A 71 18.14 10.17 -2.02
N ASP A 72 19.33 10.74 -1.82
CA ASP A 72 20.37 10.05 -1.08
C ASP A 72 19.88 9.73 0.35
N GLY A 73 20.05 8.47 0.78
CA GLY A 73 19.53 7.98 2.06
C GLY A 73 18.00 7.80 2.15
N TYR A 74 17.24 7.89 1.06
CA TYR A 74 15.78 7.63 1.08
C TYR A 74 15.26 7.02 -0.23
N PRO A 75 14.48 5.90 -0.23
CA PRO A 75 14.06 5.15 0.94
C PRO A 75 15.26 4.52 1.65
N TYR A 76 15.14 4.31 2.96
CA TYR A 76 16.15 3.60 3.73
C TYR A 76 16.22 2.17 3.21
N VAL A 77 17.42 1.67 2.93
CA VAL A 77 17.61 0.32 2.41
C VAL A 77 18.37 -0.51 3.43
N PHE A 78 17.83 -1.67 3.79
CA PHE A 78 18.46 -2.60 4.70
C PHE A 78 18.72 -3.94 4.02
N THR A 79 19.89 -4.51 4.25
CA THR A 79 20.29 -5.83 3.72
C THR A 79 20.77 -6.73 4.86
N PRO A 80 20.65 -8.06 4.73
CA PRO A 80 21.30 -8.99 5.66
C PRO A 80 22.82 -8.77 5.64
N GLN A 81 23.46 -8.74 6.82
CA GLN A 81 24.91 -8.59 6.91
C GLN A 81 25.66 -9.83 6.42
N GLU A 82 25.08 -11.02 6.63
CA GLU A 82 25.62 -12.32 6.23
C GLU A 82 24.50 -13.20 5.68
N ASP A 83 24.86 -14.19 4.85
CA ASP A 83 23.93 -15.22 4.42
C ASP A 83 23.57 -16.12 5.62
N THR A 84 22.39 -15.90 6.19
CA THR A 84 21.90 -16.69 7.32
C THR A 84 20.97 -17.80 6.83
N THR A 85 20.94 -18.95 7.53
CA THR A 85 19.91 -19.99 7.34
C THR A 85 18.62 -19.67 8.11
N ALA A 86 18.41 -18.41 8.46
CA ALA A 86 17.29 -17.99 9.30
C ALA A 86 15.95 -18.16 8.59
N SER A 87 14.90 -18.48 9.35
CA SER A 87 13.56 -18.63 8.81
C SER A 87 12.92 -17.28 8.48
N PRO A 88 11.89 -17.23 7.60
CA PRO A 88 11.12 -16.01 7.36
C PRO A 88 10.60 -15.33 8.64
N GLU A 89 10.21 -16.09 9.66
CA GLU A 89 9.74 -15.58 10.95
C GLU A 89 10.85 -14.93 11.77
N GLU A 90 12.08 -15.44 11.72
CA GLU A 90 13.24 -14.81 12.35
C GLU A 90 13.58 -13.47 11.66
N TYR A 91 13.48 -13.42 10.32
CA TYR A 91 13.58 -12.16 9.58
C TYR A 91 12.49 -11.15 9.96
N ALA A 92 11.28 -11.61 10.29
CA ALA A 92 10.20 -10.72 10.71
C ALA A 92 10.54 -9.95 12.00
N VAL A 93 11.30 -10.56 12.92
CA VAL A 93 11.76 -9.87 14.14
C VAL A 93 12.70 -8.72 13.80
N ALA A 94 13.67 -8.94 12.92
CA ALA A 94 14.61 -7.91 12.49
C ALA A 94 13.92 -6.81 11.66
N VAL A 95 13.04 -7.18 10.72
CA VAL A 95 12.22 -6.24 9.94
C VAL A 95 11.37 -5.37 10.85
N ARG A 96 10.71 -5.96 11.87
CA ARG A 96 9.90 -5.20 12.84
C ARG A 96 10.74 -4.16 13.59
N LYS A 97 11.94 -4.53 14.06
CA LYS A 97 12.85 -3.59 14.74
C LYS A 97 13.17 -2.39 13.85
N VAL A 98 13.59 -2.65 12.60
CA VAL A 98 13.91 -1.58 11.64
C VAL A 98 12.69 -0.72 11.30
N VAL A 99 11.53 -1.34 11.03
CA VAL A 99 10.28 -0.61 10.76
C VAL A 99 9.91 0.31 11.91
N HIS A 100 10.05 -0.14 13.15
CA HIS A 100 9.80 0.68 14.34
C HIS A 100 10.77 1.87 14.43
N GLU A 101 12.08 1.64 14.31
CA GLU A 101 13.07 2.72 14.39
C GLU A 101 12.93 3.74 13.24
N VAL A 102 12.76 3.27 12.01
CA VAL A 102 12.75 4.11 10.81
C VAL A 102 11.38 4.79 10.62
N LEU A 103 10.28 4.04 10.59
CA LEU A 103 8.95 4.57 10.27
C LEU A 103 8.21 5.11 11.50
N GLU A 104 8.49 4.58 12.69
CA GLU A 104 7.75 4.94 13.90
C GLU A 104 8.43 6.03 14.71
N LYS A 105 9.66 5.79 15.16
CA LYS A 105 10.42 6.75 15.95
C LYS A 105 10.94 7.93 15.14
N SER A 106 11.42 7.68 13.93
CA SER A 106 12.05 8.71 13.08
C SER A 106 11.09 9.40 12.11
N ASN A 107 9.79 9.05 12.13
CA ASN A 107 8.76 9.62 11.26
C ASN A 107 9.11 9.62 9.75
N ASN A 108 9.75 8.55 9.27
CA ASN A 108 10.03 8.37 7.85
C ASN A 108 8.90 7.65 7.12
N GLY A 109 8.85 7.84 5.80
CA GLY A 109 7.77 7.32 4.95
C GLY A 109 7.98 5.91 4.38
N ALA A 110 9.23 5.44 4.25
CA ALA A 110 9.53 4.21 3.53
C ALA A 110 10.82 3.53 4.00
N VAL A 111 10.80 2.20 4.06
CA VAL A 111 11.97 1.34 4.23
C VAL A 111 11.90 0.15 3.28
N LEU A 112 13.00 -0.14 2.60
CA LEU A 112 13.17 -1.23 1.66
C LEU A 112 14.14 -2.25 2.25
N PHE A 113 13.75 -3.51 2.28
CA PHE A 113 14.65 -4.62 2.60
C PHE A 113 15.00 -5.36 1.32
N ARG A 114 16.29 -5.54 1.09
CA ARG A 114 16.83 -6.18 -0.13
C ARG A 114 17.74 -7.34 0.23
N GLY A 115 17.67 -8.41 -0.55
CA GLY A 115 18.49 -9.61 -0.34
C GLY A 115 18.01 -10.50 0.79
N LEU A 116 16.77 -10.33 1.29
CA LEU A 116 16.17 -11.31 2.19
C LEU A 116 16.00 -12.65 1.44
N PRO A 117 16.18 -13.81 2.09
CA PRO A 117 16.04 -15.12 1.46
C PRO A 117 14.56 -15.53 1.27
N LEU A 118 13.74 -14.60 0.77
CA LEU A 118 12.31 -14.77 0.50
C LEU A 118 12.09 -14.88 -1.01
N GLN A 119 11.31 -15.87 -1.46
CA GLN A 119 11.13 -16.12 -2.89
C GLN A 119 9.65 -16.19 -3.32
N THR A 120 8.76 -16.51 -2.38
CA THR A 120 7.37 -16.88 -2.66
C THR A 120 6.37 -15.99 -1.93
N ALA A 121 5.09 -16.08 -2.32
CA ALA A 121 4.01 -15.38 -1.61
C ALA A 121 3.81 -15.96 -0.19
N GLU A 122 4.12 -17.24 -0.02
CA GLU A 122 4.10 -17.97 1.24
C GLU A 122 5.19 -17.45 2.19
N ASP A 123 6.43 -17.29 1.71
CA ASP A 123 7.51 -16.68 2.51
C ASP A 123 7.11 -15.28 2.98
N PHE A 124 6.58 -14.47 2.06
CA PHE A 124 6.08 -13.13 2.37
C PHE A 124 4.96 -13.17 3.41
N SER A 125 4.01 -14.08 3.26
CA SER A 125 2.93 -14.30 4.23
C SER A 125 3.47 -14.65 5.62
N LEU A 126 4.47 -15.54 5.72
CA LEU A 126 5.08 -15.92 7.00
C LEU A 126 5.74 -14.73 7.70
N VAL A 127 6.48 -13.90 6.96
CA VAL A 127 7.08 -12.67 7.50
C VAL A 127 5.99 -11.73 8.02
N VAL A 128 5.02 -11.39 7.16
CA VAL A 128 3.99 -10.39 7.45
C VAL A 128 3.12 -10.79 8.65
N ASN A 129 2.75 -12.07 8.75
CA ASN A 129 1.99 -12.60 9.89
C ASN A 129 2.81 -12.61 11.20
N SER A 130 4.14 -12.54 11.10
CA SER A 130 5.07 -12.53 12.23
C SER A 130 5.59 -11.13 12.62
N LEU A 131 5.20 -10.09 11.86
CA LEU A 131 5.57 -8.69 12.15
C LEU A 131 4.93 -8.12 13.43
N GLY A 132 3.96 -8.81 14.04
CA GLY A 132 3.24 -8.30 15.21
C GLY A 132 2.39 -7.06 14.91
N LEU A 133 1.89 -6.96 13.66
CA LEU A 133 0.99 -5.91 13.22
C LEU A 133 -0.43 -6.44 13.06
N LYS A 134 -1.43 -5.56 13.21
CA LYS A 134 -2.82 -5.92 12.92
C LYS A 134 -3.09 -5.88 11.44
N LEU A 135 -2.97 -7.04 10.81
CA LEU A 135 -3.26 -7.21 9.40
C LEU A 135 -4.73 -6.88 9.10
N MET A 136 -4.93 -6.22 7.98
CA MET A 136 -6.23 -5.80 7.49
C MET A 136 -6.61 -6.63 6.27
N ARG A 137 -7.88 -7.03 6.21
CA ARG A 137 -8.45 -7.49 4.96
C ARG A 137 -8.69 -6.28 4.06
N TYR A 138 -8.47 -6.47 2.77
CA TYR A 138 -8.79 -5.46 1.79
C TYR A 138 -10.31 -5.46 1.54
N GLU A 139 -11.02 -4.55 2.21
CA GLU A 139 -12.48 -4.42 2.12
C GLU A 139 -12.87 -2.99 1.70
N GLY A 140 -13.65 -2.87 0.62
CA GLY A 140 -14.20 -1.59 0.16
C GLY A 140 -13.24 -0.70 -0.63
N GLY A 141 -12.09 -1.23 -1.10
CA GLY A 141 -11.18 -0.50 -1.99
C GLY A 141 -11.57 -0.57 -3.47
N GLY A 142 -11.00 0.32 -4.28
CA GLY A 142 -11.37 0.49 -5.70
C GLY A 142 -10.73 -0.50 -6.69
N ALA A 143 -9.64 -1.17 -6.31
CA ALA A 143 -8.97 -2.18 -7.15
C ALA A 143 -9.44 -3.61 -6.86
N VAL A 144 -9.50 -4.47 -7.87
CA VAL A 144 -9.65 -5.92 -7.70
C VAL A 144 -8.34 -6.49 -7.17
N ARG A 145 -8.43 -7.36 -6.17
CA ARG A 145 -7.28 -8.06 -5.60
C ARG A 145 -7.64 -9.52 -5.35
N THR A 146 -6.72 -10.41 -5.70
CA THR A 146 -6.84 -11.84 -5.43
C THR A 146 -6.00 -12.19 -4.21
N GLU A 147 -6.58 -12.86 -3.20
CA GLU A 147 -5.81 -13.42 -2.10
C GLU A 147 -4.97 -14.59 -2.63
N ILE A 148 -3.64 -14.49 -2.52
CA ILE A 148 -2.68 -15.48 -3.06
C ILE A 148 -1.95 -16.25 -1.96
N ALA A 149 -1.99 -15.74 -0.72
CA ALA A 149 -1.59 -16.43 0.50
C ALA A 149 -2.32 -15.74 1.68
N LYS A 150 -2.24 -16.30 2.89
CA LYS A 150 -2.96 -15.79 4.07
C LYS A 150 -2.64 -14.30 4.33
N SER A 151 -3.65 -13.43 4.21
CA SER A 151 -3.50 -11.97 4.39
C SER A 151 -2.58 -11.29 3.36
N VAL A 152 -2.34 -11.95 2.22
CA VAL A 152 -1.52 -11.48 1.11
C VAL A 152 -2.33 -11.46 -0.17
N TYR A 153 -2.29 -10.32 -0.84
CA TYR A 153 -3.08 -10.05 -2.04
C TYR A 153 -2.19 -9.73 -3.25
N THR A 154 -2.68 -9.90 -4.47
CA THR A 154 -2.08 -9.28 -5.65
C THR A 154 -2.20 -7.75 -5.58
N ALA A 155 -1.24 -7.04 -6.18
CA ALA A 155 -1.41 -5.62 -6.50
C ALA A 155 -2.52 -5.40 -7.54
N SER A 156 -2.89 -4.14 -7.81
CA SER A 156 -3.98 -3.77 -8.75
C SER A 156 -3.90 -4.50 -10.09
N ASP A 157 -5.04 -5.02 -10.56
CA ASP A 157 -5.26 -5.63 -11.87
C ASP A 157 -5.51 -4.60 -13.01
N ASP A 158 -5.22 -3.31 -12.79
CA ASP A 158 -5.26 -2.30 -13.85
C ASP A 158 -4.35 -2.67 -15.04
N PRO A 159 -4.70 -2.26 -16.28
CA PRO A 159 -3.89 -2.52 -17.46
C PRO A 159 -2.41 -2.16 -17.23
N SER A 160 -1.50 -3.01 -17.70
CA SER A 160 -0.08 -2.85 -17.39
C SER A 160 0.46 -1.52 -17.94
N GLU A 161 -0.02 -1.08 -19.10
CA GLU A 161 0.37 0.18 -19.75
C GLU A 161 -0.15 1.44 -19.05
N PHE A 162 -1.18 1.32 -18.20
CA PHE A 162 -1.75 2.46 -17.49
C PHE A 162 -0.92 2.82 -16.27
N CYS A 163 -0.72 4.12 -16.04
CA CYS A 163 0.01 4.63 -14.89
C CYS A 163 -0.97 4.89 -13.75
N ILE A 164 -0.75 4.23 -12.62
CA ILE A 164 -1.51 4.49 -11.39
C ILE A 164 -0.91 5.75 -10.75
N GLU A 165 -1.75 6.78 -10.54
CA GLU A 165 -1.35 8.07 -9.95
C GLU A 165 -0.97 7.92 -8.46
N PRO A 166 -0.11 8.81 -7.92
CA PRO A 166 0.25 8.77 -6.49
C PRO A 166 -0.99 8.86 -5.61
N HIS A 167 -1.14 7.92 -4.69
CA HIS A 167 -2.26 7.85 -3.76
C HIS A 167 -1.85 7.19 -2.44
N ASN A 168 -2.61 7.49 -1.38
CA ASN A 168 -2.59 6.73 -0.14
C ASN A 168 -3.66 5.64 -0.22
N GLU A 169 -3.37 4.45 0.30
CA GLU A 169 -4.28 3.31 0.24
C GLU A 169 -5.51 3.55 1.14
N LEU A 170 -6.71 3.34 0.60
CA LEU A 170 -8.00 3.38 1.33
C LEU A 170 -8.26 4.67 2.15
N VAL A 171 -7.89 5.85 1.63
CA VAL A 171 -8.19 7.15 2.28
C VAL A 171 -9.52 7.78 1.86
N ASP A 172 -10.15 7.30 0.79
CA ASP A 172 -11.52 7.66 0.40
C ASP A 172 -12.58 6.95 1.28
N ALA A 173 -12.18 5.86 1.92
CA ALA A 173 -12.96 5.16 2.93
C ALA A 173 -13.01 5.95 4.26
N TYR A 174 -13.64 5.38 5.29
CA TYR A 174 -13.57 5.96 6.65
C TYR A 174 -12.16 5.82 7.21
N THR A 175 -11.70 6.79 8.01
CA THR A 175 -10.38 6.77 8.67
C THR A 175 -10.16 5.49 9.49
N SER A 176 -11.23 4.90 10.04
CA SER A 176 -11.18 3.61 10.74
C SER A 176 -10.78 2.42 9.85
N ARG A 177 -10.73 2.60 8.53
CA ARG A 177 -10.38 1.58 7.54
C ARG A 177 -9.11 1.90 6.74
N THR A 178 -8.49 3.06 6.98
CA THR A 178 -7.22 3.39 6.36
C THR A 178 -6.10 2.59 7.04
N PRO A 179 -5.30 1.81 6.29
CA PRO A 179 -4.12 1.16 6.84
C PRO A 179 -3.06 2.21 7.16
N GLU A 180 -2.30 1.99 8.23
CA GLU A 180 -1.14 2.82 8.54
C GLU A 180 0.10 2.35 7.77
N LYS A 181 0.14 1.06 7.42
CA LYS A 181 1.24 0.46 6.69
C LYS A 181 0.73 -0.29 5.47
N ILE A 182 1.41 -0.08 4.34
CA ILE A 182 1.30 -0.90 3.15
C ILE A 182 2.64 -1.58 2.91
N ILE A 183 2.60 -2.88 2.66
CA ILE A 183 3.77 -3.72 2.53
C ILE A 183 3.73 -4.38 1.16
N PHE A 184 4.76 -4.14 0.35
CA PHE A 184 4.94 -4.73 -0.96
C PHE A 184 6.04 -5.78 -0.94
N PHE A 185 5.85 -6.86 -1.67
CA PHE A 185 6.88 -7.86 -1.94
C PHE A 185 6.98 -8.15 -3.43
N CYS A 186 8.19 -8.05 -3.98
CA CYS A 186 8.40 -8.23 -5.40
C CYS A 186 8.60 -9.71 -5.76
N LEU A 187 7.55 -10.32 -6.33
CA LEU A 187 7.59 -11.69 -6.84
C LEU A 187 8.31 -11.75 -8.19
N ASP A 188 7.93 -10.84 -9.11
CA ASP A 188 8.51 -10.72 -10.44
C ASP A 188 8.71 -9.23 -10.78
N PRO A 189 9.95 -8.76 -10.96
CA PRO A 189 10.21 -7.40 -11.44
C PRO A 189 10.01 -7.32 -12.96
N PRO A 190 9.69 -6.12 -13.51
CA PRO A 190 9.70 -5.91 -14.94
C PRO A 190 11.11 -6.05 -15.50
N SER A 191 11.24 -6.41 -16.79
CA SER A 191 12.54 -6.43 -17.47
C SER A 191 13.15 -5.02 -17.50
N PRO A 192 14.48 -4.88 -17.46
CA PRO A 192 15.14 -3.57 -17.52
C PRO A 192 14.66 -2.74 -18.72
N GLY A 193 14.26 -1.49 -18.46
CA GLY A 193 13.73 -0.58 -19.49
C GLY A 193 12.25 -0.80 -19.88
N ALA A 194 11.56 -1.81 -19.33
CA ALA A 194 10.15 -2.07 -19.64
C ALA A 194 9.15 -1.16 -18.91
N GLY A 195 9.63 -0.21 -18.09
CA GLY A 195 8.80 0.61 -17.19
C GLY A 195 8.43 -0.13 -15.91
N GLY A 196 7.38 0.32 -15.21
CA GLY A 196 6.87 -0.38 -14.02
C GLY A 196 7.49 0.06 -12.70
N GLU A 197 8.15 1.22 -12.73
CA GLU A 197 8.75 1.86 -11.58
C GLU A 197 7.73 1.94 -10.45
N THR A 198 8.17 1.54 -9.26
CA THR A 198 7.46 1.86 -8.02
C THR A 198 7.75 3.31 -7.69
N VAL A 199 6.70 4.10 -7.54
CA VAL A 199 6.78 5.53 -7.28
C VAL A 199 6.36 5.77 -5.83
N ILE A 200 7.06 6.66 -5.14
CA ILE A 200 6.71 7.14 -3.81
C ILE A 200 6.74 8.66 -3.75
N ALA A 201 5.86 9.26 -2.96
CA ALA A 201 5.82 10.71 -2.74
C ALA A 201 5.46 11.03 -1.29
N ASP A 202 6.14 12.02 -0.71
CA ASP A 202 5.89 12.47 0.67
C ASP A 202 4.72 13.47 0.69
N VAL A 203 3.65 13.15 1.40
CA VAL A 203 2.45 14.00 1.48
C VAL A 203 2.70 15.34 2.18
N ARG A 204 3.72 15.42 3.04
CA ARG A 204 4.13 16.66 3.71
C ARG A 204 4.78 17.61 2.72
N GLU A 205 5.63 17.05 1.85
CA GLU A 205 6.26 17.82 0.77
C GLU A 205 5.21 18.27 -0.27
N ILE A 206 4.24 17.41 -0.61
CA ILE A 206 3.09 17.78 -1.45
C ILE A 206 2.34 18.97 -0.83
N LEU A 207 1.93 18.86 0.45
CA LEU A 207 1.20 19.93 1.13
C LEU A 207 1.96 21.27 1.10
N SER A 208 3.28 21.23 1.31
CA SER A 208 4.12 22.44 1.32
C SER A 208 4.25 23.15 -0.04
N ARG A 209 3.95 22.43 -1.14
CA ARG A 209 4.11 22.92 -2.52
C ARG A 209 2.77 23.25 -3.19
N LEU A 210 1.64 22.84 -2.60
CA LEU A 210 0.33 23.21 -3.11
C LEU A 210 0.08 24.70 -2.88
N ASP A 211 -0.72 25.29 -3.78
CA ASP A 211 -1.08 26.71 -3.67
C ASP A 211 -1.97 26.92 -2.46
N LYS A 212 -1.72 28.01 -1.73
CA LYS A 212 -2.43 28.29 -0.48
C LYS A 212 -3.95 28.34 -0.69
N ASP A 213 -4.42 28.97 -1.76
CA ASP A 213 -5.86 29.10 -2.03
C ASP A 213 -6.52 27.75 -2.32
N VAL A 214 -5.79 26.83 -2.97
CA VAL A 214 -6.24 25.44 -3.19
C VAL A 214 -6.35 24.73 -1.84
N VAL A 215 -5.30 24.78 -1.02
CA VAL A 215 -5.26 24.18 0.33
C VAL A 215 -6.40 24.71 1.20
N ASP A 216 -6.58 26.03 1.27
CA ASP A 216 -7.62 26.68 2.08
C ASP A 216 -9.03 26.29 1.62
N LYS A 217 -9.28 26.21 0.31
CA LYS A 217 -10.58 25.81 -0.24
C LYS A 217 -10.90 24.36 0.11
N PHE A 218 -9.93 23.44 -0.05
CA PHE A 218 -10.07 22.04 0.33
C PHE A 218 -10.22 21.85 1.85
N GLU A 219 -9.52 22.63 2.67
CA GLU A 219 -9.67 22.60 4.13
C GLU A 219 -11.03 23.12 4.59
N LYS A 220 -11.56 24.15 3.92
CA LYS A 220 -12.88 24.74 4.22
C LYS A 220 -14.03 23.84 3.78
N LEU A 221 -13.99 23.32 2.55
CA LEU A 221 -15.12 22.61 1.94
C LEU A 221 -15.03 21.09 2.16
N GLY A 222 -13.83 20.55 2.36
CA GLY A 222 -13.57 19.13 2.25
C GLY A 222 -13.53 18.64 0.81
N VAL A 223 -13.40 17.33 0.65
CA VAL A 223 -13.50 16.62 -0.64
C VAL A 223 -14.63 15.60 -0.56
N MET A 224 -15.47 15.53 -1.59
CA MET A 224 -16.48 14.49 -1.75
C MET A 224 -15.94 13.41 -2.69
N TYR A 225 -15.91 12.17 -2.23
CA TYR A 225 -15.63 11.00 -3.07
C TYR A 225 -16.95 10.39 -3.49
N TRP A 226 -17.25 10.47 -4.79
CA TRP A 226 -18.45 9.92 -5.41
C TRP A 226 -18.13 8.57 -6.05
N LYS A 227 -19.04 7.61 -5.91
CA LYS A 227 -18.98 6.29 -6.53
C LYS A 227 -20.31 5.98 -7.20
N HIS A 228 -20.24 5.39 -8.39
CA HIS A 228 -21.41 4.90 -9.11
C HIS A 228 -21.23 3.43 -9.45
N LEU A 229 -22.23 2.62 -9.10
CA LEU A 229 -22.26 1.19 -9.34
C LEU A 229 -23.54 0.84 -10.11
N PRO A 230 -23.44 0.44 -11.38
CA PRO A 230 -24.60 -0.01 -12.13
C PRO A 230 -25.16 -1.33 -11.55
N SER A 231 -26.43 -1.63 -11.86
CA SER A 231 -26.91 -3.01 -11.78
C SER A 231 -26.23 -3.87 -12.86
N TYR A 232 -26.35 -5.20 -12.80
CA TYR A 232 -25.74 -6.11 -13.78
C TYR A 232 -25.96 -5.64 -15.23
N THR A 233 -24.90 -5.11 -15.84
CA THR A 233 -24.93 -4.61 -17.21
C THR A 233 -23.80 -5.29 -17.99
N PRO A 234 -24.05 -5.87 -19.18
CA PRO A 234 -22.98 -6.43 -20.00
C PRO A 234 -21.85 -5.42 -20.22
N GLY A 235 -20.61 -5.78 -19.85
CA GLY A 235 -19.45 -4.90 -19.95
C GLY A 235 -19.22 -3.96 -18.75
N SER A 236 -20.06 -3.97 -17.71
CA SER A 236 -19.82 -3.19 -16.49
C SER A 236 -18.60 -3.74 -15.72
N TYR A 237 -17.70 -2.85 -15.31
CA TYR A 237 -16.51 -3.18 -14.51
C TYR A 237 -16.90 -3.85 -13.18
N HIS A 238 -17.81 -3.24 -12.41
CA HIS A 238 -18.37 -3.80 -11.17
C HIS A 238 -19.84 -3.38 -11.02
N SER A 239 -20.72 -4.33 -10.65
CA SER A 239 -22.10 -4.01 -10.25
C SER A 239 -22.20 -3.80 -8.74
N TRP A 240 -23.28 -3.17 -8.27
CA TRP A 240 -23.51 -3.05 -6.83
C TRP A 240 -23.65 -4.43 -6.18
N GLN A 241 -24.28 -5.40 -6.86
CA GLN A 241 -24.44 -6.76 -6.35
C GLN A 241 -23.10 -7.46 -6.14
N LYS A 242 -22.16 -7.32 -7.09
CA LYS A 242 -20.80 -7.85 -6.94
C LYS A 242 -20.04 -7.16 -5.81
N SER A 243 -20.22 -5.85 -5.68
CA SER A 243 -19.51 -5.03 -4.69
C SER A 243 -19.96 -5.32 -3.26
N PHE A 244 -21.27 -5.51 -3.06
CA PHE A 244 -21.87 -5.81 -1.75
C PHE A 244 -22.14 -7.30 -1.51
N GLN A 245 -21.84 -8.15 -2.51
CA GLN A 245 -22.07 -9.60 -2.49
C GLN A 245 -23.50 -9.98 -2.07
N THR A 246 -24.48 -9.25 -2.60
CA THR A 246 -25.90 -9.45 -2.27
C THR A 246 -26.79 -9.00 -3.42
N GLU A 247 -27.96 -9.62 -3.53
CA GLU A 247 -29.03 -9.22 -4.45
C GLU A 247 -30.11 -8.36 -3.76
N ASP A 248 -29.98 -8.14 -2.45
CA ASP A 248 -30.96 -7.41 -1.64
C ASP A 248 -30.53 -5.96 -1.39
N ARG A 249 -31.30 -5.01 -1.94
CA ARG A 249 -31.09 -3.57 -1.71
C ARG A 249 -31.19 -3.18 -0.25
N ALA A 250 -32.08 -3.83 0.53
CA ALA A 250 -32.25 -3.50 1.94
C ALA A 250 -31.00 -3.85 2.76
N ALA A 251 -30.29 -4.94 2.39
CA ALA A 251 -29.00 -5.27 2.97
C ALA A 251 -27.93 -4.19 2.67
N VAL A 252 -27.92 -3.65 1.45
CA VAL A 252 -27.03 -2.54 1.05
C VAL A 252 -27.37 -1.27 1.83
N GLU A 253 -28.65 -0.90 1.93
CA GLU A 253 -29.10 0.27 2.68
C GLU A 253 -28.71 0.17 4.17
N LYS A 254 -28.90 -1.01 4.78
CA LYS A 254 -28.44 -1.28 6.15
C LYS A 254 -26.92 -1.10 6.29
N TYR A 255 -26.15 -1.57 5.32
CA TYR A 255 -24.71 -1.34 5.28
C TYR A 255 -24.37 0.15 5.20
N MET A 256 -25.06 0.92 4.36
CA MET A 256 -24.81 2.35 4.21
C MET A 256 -25.13 3.12 5.50
N VAL A 257 -26.27 2.82 6.14
CA VAL A 257 -26.64 3.37 7.46
C VAL A 257 -25.56 3.04 8.50
N ALA A 258 -25.18 1.77 8.61
CA ALA A 258 -24.20 1.31 9.60
C ALA A 258 -22.83 1.98 9.44
N ASN A 259 -22.53 2.45 8.23
CA ASN A 259 -21.28 3.12 7.93
C ASN A 259 -21.41 4.64 7.81
N ASN A 260 -22.56 5.25 8.08
CA ASN A 260 -22.77 6.70 7.95
C ASN A 260 -22.41 7.27 6.55
N THR A 261 -22.64 6.47 5.52
CA THR A 261 -22.39 6.83 4.12
C THR A 261 -23.61 7.54 3.56
N ASN A 262 -23.45 8.44 2.59
CA ASN A 262 -24.59 8.99 1.84
C ASN A 262 -24.81 8.16 0.57
N TRP A 263 -26.05 7.89 0.20
CA TRP A 263 -26.35 7.11 -1.00
C TRP A 263 -27.72 7.48 -1.57
N ARG A 264 -27.91 7.13 -2.83
CA ARG A 264 -29.20 7.13 -3.51
C ARG A 264 -29.25 6.06 -4.57
N TRP A 265 -30.46 5.56 -4.82
CA TRP A 265 -30.74 4.71 -5.97
C TRP A 265 -31.13 5.58 -7.17
N GLU A 266 -30.56 5.28 -8.33
CA GLU A 266 -30.87 5.89 -9.62
C GLU A 266 -31.37 4.78 -10.54
N GLY A 267 -32.69 4.55 -10.52
CA GLY A 267 -33.28 3.35 -11.11
C GLY A 267 -32.77 2.09 -10.40
N ASP A 268 -31.98 1.29 -11.11
CA ASP A 268 -31.37 0.05 -10.62
C ASP A 268 -29.88 0.18 -10.24
N SER A 269 -29.31 1.36 -10.49
CA SER A 269 -27.93 1.70 -10.14
C SER A 269 -27.87 2.35 -8.75
N LEU A 270 -26.72 2.20 -8.10
CA LEU A 270 -26.42 2.77 -6.79
C LEU A 270 -25.36 3.85 -6.94
N SER A 271 -25.67 5.06 -6.48
CA SER A 271 -24.69 6.11 -6.28
C SER A 271 -24.49 6.33 -4.78
N TRP A 272 -23.23 6.47 -4.35
CA TRP A 272 -22.92 6.77 -2.96
C TRP A 272 -21.70 7.66 -2.84
N TRP A 273 -21.63 8.41 -1.75
CA TRP A 273 -20.53 9.35 -1.53
C TRP A 273 -20.20 9.56 -0.07
N THR A 274 -18.96 9.99 0.13
CA THR A 274 -18.42 10.35 1.43
C THR A 274 -17.75 11.71 1.34
N ILE A 275 -17.90 12.53 2.38
CA ILE A 275 -17.18 13.79 2.51
C ILE A 275 -16.03 13.58 3.50
N ARG A 276 -14.84 14.06 3.14
CA ARG A 276 -13.61 13.90 3.92
C ARG A 276 -12.89 15.21 4.12
N ASN A 277 -12.25 15.34 5.27
CA ASN A 277 -11.27 16.39 5.48
C ASN A 277 -9.95 15.95 4.81
N PRO A 278 -9.45 16.68 3.78
CA PRO A 278 -8.19 16.35 3.12
C PRO A 278 -6.96 16.65 4.01
N MET A 279 -7.14 17.41 5.09
CA MET A 279 -6.09 17.73 6.06
C MET A 279 -6.18 16.81 7.27
N TYR A 280 -5.13 16.04 7.52
CA TYR A 280 -5.08 15.14 8.67
C TYR A 280 -3.88 15.43 9.56
N LYS A 281 -4.04 15.35 10.88
CA LYS A 281 -2.92 15.48 11.83
C LYS A 281 -2.47 14.11 12.29
N TYR A 282 -1.23 13.75 12.01
CA TYR A 282 -0.63 12.47 12.39
C TYR A 282 0.73 12.72 13.03
N ARG A 283 0.90 12.22 14.26
CA ARG A 283 2.13 12.38 15.08
C ARG A 283 2.67 13.81 15.15
N GLY A 284 1.76 14.78 15.19
CA GLY A 284 2.09 16.20 15.31
C GLY A 284 2.15 16.94 13.96
N GLU A 285 2.28 16.24 12.84
CA GLU A 285 2.41 16.84 11.51
C GLU A 285 1.06 16.95 10.79
N LYS A 286 0.86 18.04 10.04
CA LYS A 286 -0.31 18.22 9.17
C LYS A 286 0.00 17.60 7.80
N LEU A 287 -0.91 16.76 7.31
CA LEU A 287 -0.74 15.96 6.11
C LEU A 287 -1.79 16.29 5.06
N TRP A 288 -1.41 16.22 3.79
CA TRP A 288 -2.32 16.19 2.64
C TRP A 288 -2.74 14.73 2.34
N LEU A 289 -3.79 14.26 3.01
CA LEU A 289 -4.38 12.93 2.76
C LEU A 289 -5.55 13.04 1.79
N CYS A 290 -5.28 13.60 0.62
CA CYS A 290 -6.27 13.78 -0.43
C CYS A 290 -5.81 13.09 -1.70
N ILE A 291 -6.72 12.33 -2.31
CA ILE A 291 -6.51 11.65 -3.59
C ILE A 291 -7.52 12.14 -4.64
N ALA A 292 -7.92 13.40 -4.53
CA ALA A 292 -8.94 14.00 -5.38
C ALA A 292 -8.63 13.79 -6.86
N HIS A 293 -7.36 13.94 -7.29
CA HIS A 293 -6.90 13.72 -8.66
C HIS A 293 -7.09 12.26 -9.10
N GLY A 294 -6.66 11.29 -8.29
CA GLY A 294 -6.72 9.86 -8.61
C GLY A 294 -8.14 9.30 -8.61
N HIS A 295 -9.07 9.92 -7.88
CA HIS A 295 -10.50 9.55 -7.88
C HIS A 295 -11.38 10.51 -8.69
N HIS A 296 -10.79 11.45 -9.42
CA HIS A 296 -11.53 12.30 -10.34
C HIS A 296 -11.81 11.54 -11.63
N VAL A 297 -12.96 11.80 -12.28
CA VAL A 297 -13.34 11.19 -13.56
C VAL A 297 -12.29 11.38 -14.66
N SER A 298 -11.49 12.46 -14.61
CA SER A 298 -10.38 12.67 -15.55
C SER A 298 -9.32 11.57 -15.51
N TYR A 299 -9.16 10.86 -14.39
CA TYR A 299 -8.32 9.66 -14.30
C TYR A 299 -8.86 8.56 -15.20
N LEU A 300 -10.16 8.28 -15.12
CA LEU A 300 -10.84 7.27 -15.92
C LEU A 300 -10.94 7.68 -17.39
N LYS A 301 -11.17 8.96 -17.70
CA LYS A 301 -11.11 9.47 -19.09
C LYS A 301 -9.72 9.32 -19.72
N ALA A 302 -8.67 9.14 -18.92
CA ALA A 302 -7.31 8.80 -19.38
C ALA A 302 -6.99 7.29 -19.27
N HIS A 303 -7.91 6.45 -18.82
CA HIS A 303 -7.72 5.02 -18.63
C HIS A 303 -8.02 4.22 -19.91
N PRO A 304 -7.20 3.22 -20.33
CA PRO A 304 -7.38 2.48 -21.58
C PRO A 304 -8.74 1.78 -21.77
N LEU A 305 -9.40 1.41 -20.66
CA LEU A 305 -10.74 0.79 -20.68
C LEU A 305 -11.91 1.80 -20.70
N TRP A 306 -11.64 3.09 -20.45
CA TRP A 306 -12.68 4.11 -20.20
C TRP A 306 -12.53 5.38 -21.06
N PHE A 307 -11.40 5.56 -21.76
CA PHE A 307 -11.08 6.78 -22.52
C PHE A 307 -12.07 7.10 -23.65
N ASP A 308 -12.80 6.10 -24.15
CA ASP A 308 -13.76 6.23 -25.25
C ASP A 308 -15.22 6.31 -24.77
N LYS A 309 -15.46 6.34 -23.46
CA LYS A 309 -16.80 6.34 -22.90
C LYS A 309 -17.39 7.74 -22.90
N ASP A 310 -18.52 7.88 -23.59
CA ASP A 310 -19.35 9.07 -23.59
C ASP A 310 -20.55 8.86 -22.67
N ILE A 311 -20.32 9.09 -21.37
CA ILE A 311 -21.34 9.00 -20.31
C ILE A 311 -21.19 10.22 -19.38
N PRO A 312 -22.24 10.61 -18.64
CA PRO A 312 -22.13 11.66 -17.64
C PRO A 312 -21.04 11.36 -16.61
N ASP A 313 -20.34 12.40 -16.14
CA ASP A 313 -19.16 12.26 -15.26
C ASP A 313 -19.49 11.51 -13.94
N HIS A 314 -20.68 11.73 -13.39
CA HIS A 314 -21.18 11.03 -12.20
C HIS A 314 -21.59 9.57 -12.42
N HIS A 315 -21.63 9.09 -13.67
CA HIS A 315 -21.87 7.68 -14.00
C HIS A 315 -20.58 6.88 -14.19
N PHE A 316 -19.42 7.53 -14.20
CA PHE A 316 -18.16 6.80 -14.12
C PHE A 316 -18.03 6.13 -12.74
N PRO A 317 -17.26 5.01 -12.64
CA PRO A 317 -17.06 4.28 -11.39
C PRO A 317 -16.74 5.14 -10.16
N PHE A 318 -16.00 6.24 -10.38
CA PHE A 318 -15.71 7.22 -9.36
C PHE A 318 -15.52 8.62 -9.94
N HIS A 319 -15.80 9.61 -9.09
CA HIS A 319 -15.57 11.02 -9.35
C HIS A 319 -15.33 11.75 -8.01
N THR A 320 -14.86 12.98 -8.08
CA THR A 320 -14.55 13.81 -6.92
C THR A 320 -15.08 15.21 -7.14
N TYR A 321 -15.68 15.76 -6.08
CA TYR A 321 -16.17 17.12 -5.99
C TYR A 321 -15.55 17.79 -4.76
N TYR A 322 -15.71 19.10 -4.62
CA TYR A 322 -15.58 19.71 -3.29
C TYR A 322 -16.63 19.10 -2.34
N GLY A 323 -16.38 19.18 -1.03
CA GLY A 323 -17.27 18.56 -0.05
C GLY A 323 -18.70 19.11 -0.02
N ASP A 324 -18.94 20.30 -0.60
CA ASP A 324 -20.27 20.88 -0.80
C ASP A 324 -20.99 20.38 -2.08
N GLY A 325 -20.32 19.53 -2.88
CA GLY A 325 -20.85 18.95 -4.11
C GLY A 325 -20.59 19.78 -5.37
N THR A 326 -19.85 20.90 -5.28
CA THR A 326 -19.43 21.67 -6.46
C THR A 326 -18.24 21.02 -7.18
N ASP A 327 -18.17 21.20 -8.50
CA ASP A 327 -17.06 20.68 -9.31
C ASP A 327 -15.71 21.25 -8.86
N ILE A 328 -14.68 20.41 -8.91
CA ILE A 328 -13.29 20.86 -8.75
C ILE A 328 -12.82 21.38 -10.10
N GLU A 329 -12.30 22.62 -10.14
CA GLU A 329 -11.84 23.23 -11.38
C GLU A 329 -10.71 22.41 -12.02
N ALA A 330 -10.69 22.34 -13.37
CA ALA A 330 -9.74 21.50 -14.10
C ALA A 330 -8.29 21.92 -13.85
N GLU A 331 -8.04 23.22 -13.77
CA GLU A 331 -6.75 23.81 -13.42
C GLU A 331 -6.31 23.46 -11.99
N VAL A 332 -7.24 23.37 -11.03
CA VAL A 332 -6.92 22.96 -9.65
C VAL A 332 -6.52 21.50 -9.63
N LEU A 333 -7.24 20.63 -10.32
CA LEU A 333 -6.87 19.21 -10.43
C LEU A 333 -5.54 19.03 -11.16
N GLN A 334 -5.28 19.81 -12.21
CA GLN A 334 -4.01 19.77 -12.92
C GLN A 334 -2.86 20.25 -12.03
N HIS A 335 -3.05 21.32 -11.26
CA HIS A 335 -2.06 21.79 -10.28
C HIS A 335 -1.72 20.72 -9.24
N ILE A 336 -2.75 20.08 -8.67
CA ILE A 336 -2.57 18.96 -7.73
C ILE A 336 -1.70 17.88 -8.37
N ARG A 337 -2.02 17.45 -9.61
CA ARG A 337 -1.21 16.45 -10.33
C ARG A 337 0.22 16.90 -10.56
N ASP A 338 0.41 18.12 -11.02
CA ASP A 338 1.73 18.69 -11.30
C ASP A 338 2.61 18.62 -10.04
N VAL A 339 2.09 19.06 -8.89
CA VAL A 339 2.78 19.03 -7.60
C VAL A 339 3.08 17.58 -7.16
N HIS A 340 2.11 16.66 -7.28
CA HIS A 340 2.32 15.25 -6.90
C HIS A 340 3.46 14.63 -7.69
N TRP A 341 3.51 14.83 -9.02
CA TRP A 341 4.56 14.28 -9.87
C TRP A 341 5.90 15.02 -9.73
N GLN A 342 5.90 16.30 -9.36
CA GLN A 342 7.14 17.05 -9.03
C GLN A 342 7.82 16.56 -7.74
N VAL A 343 7.03 16.11 -6.76
CA VAL A 343 7.51 15.52 -5.50
C VAL A 343 7.89 14.05 -5.67
N SER A 344 7.18 13.34 -6.55
CA SER A 344 7.35 11.91 -6.76
C SER A 344 8.77 11.52 -7.15
N MET A 345 9.23 10.41 -6.57
CA MET A 345 10.46 9.72 -6.89
C MET A 345 10.14 8.27 -7.22
N GLY A 346 10.93 7.62 -8.06
CA GLY A 346 10.71 6.19 -8.29
C GLY A 346 11.93 5.41 -8.70
N PHE A 347 11.78 4.11 -8.49
CA PHE A 347 12.83 3.12 -8.60
C PHE A 347 12.24 1.77 -9.00
N GLN A 348 13.09 0.88 -9.49
CA GLN A 348 12.71 -0.48 -9.83
C GLN A 348 12.95 -1.39 -8.63
N LEU A 349 11.92 -2.16 -8.26
CA LEU A 349 12.07 -3.23 -7.30
C LEU A 349 12.79 -4.41 -7.95
N GLN A 350 13.57 -5.12 -7.16
CA GLN A 350 14.22 -6.38 -7.52
C GLN A 350 13.41 -7.55 -6.96
N LYS A 351 13.55 -8.73 -7.56
CA LYS A 351 12.93 -9.94 -7.02
C LYS A 351 13.36 -10.15 -5.56
N GLY A 352 12.39 -10.41 -4.68
CA GLY A 352 12.62 -10.58 -3.25
C GLY A 352 12.66 -9.27 -2.45
N ASP A 353 12.62 -8.10 -3.09
CA ASP A 353 12.52 -6.83 -2.36
C ASP A 353 11.23 -6.78 -1.53
N PHE A 354 11.37 -6.40 -0.26
CA PHE A 354 10.29 -6.22 0.70
C PHE A 354 10.23 -4.75 1.09
N LEU A 355 9.23 -4.02 0.65
CA LEU A 355 9.07 -2.57 0.85
C LEU A 355 7.95 -2.30 1.84
N VAL A 356 8.24 -1.59 2.92
CA VAL A 356 7.24 -1.14 3.90
C VAL A 356 7.11 0.37 3.78
N LEU A 357 5.89 0.84 3.52
CA LEU A 357 5.56 2.26 3.50
C LEU A 357 4.70 2.60 4.71
N ASN A 358 4.97 3.75 5.33
CA ASN A 358 4.02 4.43 6.18
C ASN A 358 2.99 5.10 5.26
N ASN A 359 1.80 4.49 5.15
CA ASN A 359 0.74 4.93 4.26
C ASN A 359 0.18 6.31 4.62
N MET A 360 0.48 6.85 5.82
CA MET A 360 0.11 8.20 6.20
C MET A 360 1.07 9.24 5.62
N TYR A 361 2.37 8.97 5.63
CA TYR A 361 3.38 9.90 5.11
C TYR A 361 3.66 9.71 3.62
N CYS A 362 3.50 8.50 3.11
CA CYS A 362 3.94 8.12 1.78
C CYS A 362 2.73 7.74 0.91
N GLN A 363 2.57 8.47 -0.19
CA GLN A 363 1.81 7.99 -1.32
C GLN A 363 2.64 7.04 -2.15
N HIS A 364 2.00 6.08 -2.79
CA HIS A 364 2.62 5.18 -3.76
C HIS A 364 1.91 5.25 -5.12
N ALA A 365 2.66 4.91 -6.16
CA ALA A 365 2.19 4.87 -7.53
C ALA A 365 2.92 3.79 -8.34
N ARG A 366 2.44 3.55 -9.56
CA ARG A 366 3.04 2.60 -10.50
C ARG A 366 3.07 3.22 -11.89
N LEU A 367 4.25 3.31 -12.49
CA LEU A 367 4.32 3.64 -13.92
C LEU A 367 3.86 2.47 -14.80
N GLY A 368 3.31 2.80 -15.97
CA GLY A 368 2.94 1.81 -16.97
C GLY A 368 4.15 1.00 -17.44
N PHE A 369 3.95 -0.30 -17.69
CA PHE A 369 4.99 -1.25 -18.07
C PHE A 369 4.55 -2.24 -19.14
N THR A 370 5.53 -2.93 -19.72
CA THR A 370 5.34 -4.06 -20.63
C THR A 370 5.91 -5.35 -20.05
N GLY A 371 5.39 -6.49 -20.49
CA GLY A 371 5.85 -7.81 -20.02
C GLY A 371 5.32 -8.18 -18.65
N LYS A 372 6.11 -8.95 -17.88
CA LYS A 372 5.71 -9.48 -16.58
C LYS A 372 6.14 -8.54 -15.46
N ARG A 373 5.24 -8.30 -14.51
CA ARG A 373 5.53 -7.66 -13.22
C ARG A 373 4.50 -8.15 -12.22
N LYS A 374 4.94 -8.60 -11.05
CA LYS A 374 4.06 -9.11 -10.00
C LYS A 374 4.56 -8.66 -8.63
N LEU A 375 3.71 -7.93 -7.93
CA LEU A 375 3.90 -7.59 -6.51
C LEU A 375 2.81 -8.27 -5.68
N ALA A 376 3.20 -8.79 -4.53
CA ALA A 376 2.30 -9.15 -3.45
C ALA A 376 2.15 -7.97 -2.48
N VAL A 377 0.97 -7.84 -1.85
CA VAL A 377 0.64 -6.73 -0.96
C VAL A 377 0.02 -7.24 0.33
N ALA A 378 0.43 -6.64 1.45
CA ALA A 378 -0.26 -6.76 2.73
C ALA A 378 -0.56 -5.37 3.31
N LEU A 379 -1.66 -5.26 4.04
CA LEU A 379 -2.12 -4.03 4.68
C LEU A 379 -2.18 -4.23 6.18
N ALA A 380 -1.78 -3.21 6.95
CA ALA A 380 -1.77 -3.31 8.39
C ALA A 380 -2.11 -1.98 9.08
N LYS A 381 -2.73 -2.08 10.26
CA LYS A 381 -2.76 -1.00 11.25
C LYS A 381 -1.52 -1.11 12.15
N GLN A 382 -1.16 -0.01 12.80
CA GLN A 382 -0.30 -0.09 13.99
C GLN A 382 -1.07 -0.85 15.09
N ASP A 383 -0.37 -1.72 15.81
CA ASP A 383 -0.96 -2.58 16.85
C ASP A 383 -0.54 -2.19 18.27
N LEU A 384 -1.36 -2.64 19.24
CA LEU A 384 -1.52 -2.29 20.66
C LEU A 384 -0.34 -2.62 21.62
N VAL A 385 0.91 -2.66 21.17
CA VAL A 385 2.00 -2.93 22.12
C VAL A 385 2.41 -1.61 22.78
N ASP A 386 1.79 -1.34 23.94
CA ASP A 386 2.44 -0.54 24.97
C ASP A 386 3.85 -1.10 25.14
N TYR A 387 4.86 -0.34 24.71
CA TYR A 387 6.23 -0.58 25.08
C TYR A 387 6.33 -0.30 26.58
N GLN A 388 5.97 -1.29 27.40
CA GLN A 388 6.49 -1.40 28.76
C GLN A 388 8.00 -1.63 28.61
N VAL A 389 8.72 -0.50 28.55
CA VAL A 389 10.16 -0.45 28.76
C VAL A 389 10.37 -0.85 30.21
N ASN A 390 11.03 -1.98 30.43
CA ASN A 390 11.64 -2.30 31.73
C ASN A 390 12.72 -1.28 32.06
#